data_AF-A0A832LYZ6-F1
#
_entry.id   AF-A0A832LYZ6-F1
#
_cell.length_a   1.000
_cell.length_b   1.000
_cell.length_c   1.000
_cell.angle_alpha   90.00
_cell.angle_beta   90.00
_cell.angle_gamma   90.00
#
_symmetry.space_group_name_H-M   'P 1'
#
loop_
_entity.id
_entity.type
_entity.pdbx_description
1 polymer ?
#
loop_
_entity_poly.entity_id
_entity_poly.type
_entity_poly.pdbx_seq_one_letter_code
_entity_poly.pdbx_strand_id
1 'polypeptide(L)' 'MKKLFLFLIVFGFFAGNLFSQDDQMQKWMEYMTPGKPHQDMAKLVGDWTFTNKLWMDPAAPPAESQGLQK' A
#
# COMPACT_ATOMS: atom_id res chain seq x y z
N MET A 1 27.38 23.48 -36.17
CA MET A 1 27.33 24.31 -34.94
C MET A 1 25.92 24.58 -34.43
N LYS A 2 25.01 25.20 -35.22
CA LYS A 2 23.63 25.52 -34.79
C LYS A 2 22.76 24.32 -34.36
N LYS A 3 22.88 23.19 -35.06
CA LYS A 3 22.13 21.95 -34.75
C LYS A 3 22.60 21.27 -33.45
N LEU A 4 23.89 21.41 -33.12
CA LEU A 4 24.47 20.89 -31.88
C LEU A 4 24.03 21.73 -30.67
N PHE A 5 23.95 23.06 -30.84
CA PHE A 5 23.39 23.96 -29.83
C PHE A 5 21.90 23.70 -29.57
N LEU A 6 21.11 23.50 -30.62
CA LEU A 6 19.69 23.13 -30.49
C LEU A 6 19.51 21.77 -29.79
N PHE A 7 20.38 20.79 -30.08
CA PHE A 7 20.33 19.48 -29.44
C PHE A 7 20.67 19.56 -27.95
N LEU A 8 21.68 20.36 -27.56
CA LEU A 8 22.03 20.60 -26.16
C LEU A 8 20.93 21.34 -25.38
N ILE A 9 20.23 22.28 -26.02
CA ILE A 9 19.10 22.97 -25.40
C ILE A 9 17.93 21.99 -25.16
N VAL A 10 17.56 21.19 -26.17
CA VAL A 10 16.49 20.19 -26.04
C VAL A 10 16.84 19.10 -25.01
N PHE A 11 18.10 18.67 -24.97
CA PHE A 11 18.58 17.69 -23.99
C PHE A 11 18.63 18.25 -22.56
N GLY A 12 19.01 19.52 -22.40
CA GLY A 12 18.97 20.22 -21.10
C GLY A 12 17.54 20.40 -20.56
N PHE A 13 16.57 20.69 -21.43
CA PHE A 13 15.15 20.75 -21.04
C PHE A 13 14.57 19.37 -20.70
N PHE A 14 15.01 18.29 -21.35
CA PHE A 14 14.54 16.94 -21.02
C PHE A 14 15.12 16.43 -19.68
N ALA A 15 16.38 16.73 -19.38
CA ALA A 15 17.04 16.36 -18.13
C ALA A 15 16.49 17.11 -16.90
N GLY A 16 16.10 18.39 -17.06
CA GLY A 16 15.58 19.21 -15.95
C GLY A 16 14.24 18.71 -15.37
N ASN A 17 13.45 17.96 -16.13
CA ASN A 17 12.17 17.43 -15.66
C ASN A 17 12.30 16.15 -14.81
N LEU A 18 13.40 15.39 -14.95
CA LEU A 18 13.62 14.15 -14.18
C LEU A 18 13.76 14.40 -12.67
N PHE A 19 14.34 15.53 -12.27
CA PHE A 19 14.63 15.85 -10.86
C PHE A 19 13.49 16.57 -10.12
N SER A 20 12.37 16.85 -10.79
CA SER A 20 11.24 17.58 -10.18
C SER A 20 10.31 16.71 -9.32
N GLN A 21 10.45 15.37 -9.37
CA GLN A 21 9.54 14.42 -8.71
C GLN A 21 9.99 13.99 -7.31
N ASP A 22 11.18 14.39 -6.85
CA ASP A 22 11.81 13.83 -5.66
C ASP A 22 11.02 14.10 -4.35
N ASP A 23 10.52 15.32 -4.15
CA ASP A 23 9.78 15.69 -2.92
C ASP A 23 8.45 14.95 -2.79
N GLN A 24 7.73 14.75 -3.90
CA GLN A 24 6.48 14.01 -3.90
C GLN A 24 6.74 12.52 -3.69
N MET A 25 7.74 11.96 -4.37
CA MET A 25 8.13 10.56 -4.20
C MET A 25 8.53 10.24 -2.76
N GLN A 26 9.27 11.14 -2.09
CA GLN A 26 9.65 10.93 -0.70
C GLN A 26 8.44 10.85 0.24
N LYS A 27 7.48 11.76 0.10
CA LYS A 27 6.24 11.75 0.89
C LYS A 27 5.44 10.46 0.65
N TRP A 28 5.35 10.00 -0.60
CA TRP A 28 4.71 8.73 -0.92
C TRP A 28 5.41 7.55 -0.25
N MET A 29 6.75 7.52 -0.23
CA MET A 29 7.51 6.47 0.46
C MET A 29 7.26 6.46 1.98
N GLU A 30 7.18 7.64 2.59
CA GLU A 30 6.86 7.78 4.02
C GLU A 30 5.45 7.27 4.33
N TYR A 31 4.44 7.61 3.51
CA TYR A 31 3.07 7.11 3.67
C TYR A 31 2.92 5.61 3.50
N MET A 32 3.73 4.99 2.63
CA MET A 32 3.71 3.54 2.41
C MET A 32 4.43 2.76 3.50
N THR A 33 5.20 3.42 4.37
CA THR A 33 5.93 2.76 5.45
C THR A 33 4.95 2.30 6.55
N PRO A 34 4.94 1.00 6.92
CA PRO A 34 4.06 0.51 7.97
C PRO A 34 4.29 1.22 9.31
N GLY A 35 3.35 2.09 9.68
CA GLY A 35 3.37 2.78 10.97
C GLY A 35 3.07 1.89 12.18
N LYS A 36 3.09 2.48 13.37
CA LYS A 36 2.86 1.80 14.66
C LYS A 36 1.59 0.92 14.70
N PRO A 37 0.41 1.35 14.20
CA PRO A 37 -0.78 0.50 14.18
C PRO A 37 -0.59 -0.80 13.37
N HIS A 38 0.12 -0.73 12.24
CA HIS A 38 0.43 -1.91 11.42
C HIS A 38 1.37 -2.87 12.15
N GLN A 39 2.33 -2.35 12.91
CA GLN A 39 3.22 -3.17 13.73
C GLN A 39 2.47 -3.89 14.86
N ASP A 40 1.47 -3.23 15.46
CA ASP A 40 0.64 -3.85 16.49
C ASP A 40 -0.28 -4.92 15.88
N MET A 41 -0.79 -4.73 14.66
CA MET A 41 -1.50 -5.78 13.91
C MET A 41 -0.60 -6.98 13.55
N ALA A 42 0.68 -6.75 13.25
CA ALA A 42 1.61 -7.82 12.91
C ALA A 42 1.77 -8.85 14.04
N LYS A 43 1.49 -8.47 15.29
CA LYS A 43 1.48 -9.38 16.45
C LYS A 43 0.34 -10.40 16.43
N LEU A 44 -0.68 -10.16 15.61
CA LEU A 44 -1.85 -11.03 15.44
C LEU A 44 -1.65 -12.05 14.31
N VAL A 45 -0.47 -12.10 13.68
CA VAL A 45 -0.15 -13.11 12.67
C VAL A 45 0.05 -14.47 13.36
N GLY A 46 -0.60 -15.51 12.85
CA GLY A 46 -0.50 -16.87 13.36
C GLY A 46 -1.59 -17.77 12.79
N ASP A 47 -1.69 -18.98 13.33
CA ASP A 47 -2.75 -19.92 13.02
C ASP A 47 -3.98 -19.61 13.87
N TRP A 48 -5.16 -19.55 13.23
CA TRP A 48 -6.41 -19.23 13.90
C TRP A 48 -7.44 -20.34 13.69
N THR A 49 -7.94 -20.89 14.80
CA THR A 49 -9.17 -21.69 14.80
C THR A 49 -10.31 -20.79 15.23
N PHE A 50 -11.37 -20.72 14.44
CA PHE A 50 -12.53 -19.90 14.77
C PHE A 50 -13.85 -20.65 14.58
N THR A 51 -14.85 -20.25 15.36
CA THR A 51 -16.24 -20.65 15.18
C THR A 51 -17.02 -19.43 14.72
N ASN A 52 -17.54 -19.49 13.50
CA ASN A 52 -18.43 -18.47 12.97
C ASN A 52 -19.87 -18.80 13.34
N LYS A 53 -20.60 -17.81 13.86
CA LYS A 53 -22.03 -17.90 14.13
C LYS A 53 -22.72 -16.81 13.34
N LEU A 54 -23.65 -17.19 12.47
CA LEU A 54 -24.40 -16.27 11.63
C LEU A 54 -25.88 -16.34 11.99
N TRP A 55 -26.44 -15.22 12.44
CA TRP A 55 -27.86 -15.06 12.69
C TRP A 55 -28.54 -14.45 11.47
N MET A 56 -29.39 -15.23 10.82
CA MET A 56 -30.27 -14.72 9.76
C MET A 56 -31.53 -14.05 10.34
N ASP A 57 -31.95 -14.50 11.53
CA ASP A 57 -33.01 -13.92 12.35
C ASP A 57 -32.47 -13.76 13.79
N PRO A 58 -32.52 -12.56 14.40
CA PRO A 58 -32.06 -12.33 15.77
C PRO A 58 -32.79 -13.15 16.84
N ALA A 59 -34.02 -13.61 16.57
CA ALA A 59 -34.81 -14.41 17.50
C ALA A 59 -34.57 -15.93 17.35
N ALA A 60 -33.90 -16.36 16.27
CA ALA A 60 -33.62 -17.76 15.99
C ALA A 60 -32.18 -18.16 16.40
N PRO A 61 -31.92 -19.47 16.56
CA PRO A 61 -30.55 -19.95 16.74
C PRO A 61 -29.65 -19.63 15.52
N PRO A 62 -28.34 -19.38 15.73
CA PRO A 62 -27.41 -19.13 14.64
C PRO A 62 -27.09 -20.37 13.83
N ALA A 63 -26.76 -20.18 12.55
CA ALA A 63 -26.00 -21.16 11.80
C ALA A 63 -24.53 -21.10 12.25
N GLU A 64 -23.96 -22.26 12.63
CA GLU A 64 -22.55 -22.35 13.07
C GLU A 64 -21.67 -23.02 12.01
N SER A 65 -20.45 -22.50 11.83
CA SER A 65 -19.40 -23.14 11.04
C SER A 65 -18.03 -22.99 11.70
N GLN A 66 -17.11 -23.92 11.41
CA GLN A 66 -15.76 -23.94 11.98
C GLN A 66 -14.75 -23.71 10.87
N GLY A 67 -13.74 -22.87 11.14
CA GLY A 67 -12.67 -22.57 10.21
C GLY A 67 -11.30 -22.69 10.87
N LEU A 68 -10.33 -23.11 10.07
CA LEU A 68 -8.91 -23.10 10.41
C LEU A 68 -8.20 -22.26 9.35
N GLN A 69 -7.55 -21.18 9.79
CA GLN A 69 -6.63 -20.40 8.98
C GLN A 69 -5.19 -20.78 9.37
N LYS A 70 -4.41 -21.16 8.36
CA LYS A 70 -2.97 -21.45 8.43
C LYS A 70 -2.20 -20.42 7.62
#